data_AF-A0A2V9V1S2-F1
#
_entry.id   AF-A0A2V9V1S2-F1
#
_cell.length_a   1.000
_cell.length_b   1.000
_cell.length_c   1.000
_cell.angle_alpha   90.00
_cell.angle_beta   90.00
_cell.angle_gamma   90.00
#
_symmetry.space_group_name_H-M   'P 1'
#
loop_
_entity.id
_entity.type
_entity.pdbx_description
1 polymer ?
#
loop_
_entity_poly.entity_id
_entity_poly.type
_entity_poly.pdbx_seq_one_letter_code
_entity_poly.pdbx_strand_id
1 'polypeptide(L)'
;MRLNNLRPGTAYFIKVESARTASSEAESCGIRSFRTPSTGQPAIRNQVIPVVEKCASPKGDAASHEREDQAHMEAAIQHLKQAQAELQKAEHDKGGHRVKAIQLTEQAEREVQAGINYDSQHETERRY
;
A
#
# COMPACT_ATOMS: atom_id res chain seq x y z
N MET A 1 -32.49 -7.04 -3.25
CA MET A 1 -32.04 -8.20 -4.07
C MET A 1 -32.24 -9.47 -3.26
N ARG A 2 -32.85 -10.52 -3.83
CA ARG A 2 -33.07 -11.80 -3.17
C ARG A 2 -32.33 -12.88 -3.95
N LEU A 3 -31.40 -13.58 -3.29
CA LEU A 3 -30.64 -14.68 -3.89
C LEU A 3 -31.35 -16.00 -3.54
N ASN A 4 -31.73 -16.76 -4.57
CA ASN A 4 -32.35 -18.08 -4.43
C ASN A 4 -31.39 -19.17 -4.93
N ASN A 5 -31.63 -20.43 -4.56
CA ASN A 5 -30.88 -21.61 -5.05
C ASN A 5 -29.40 -21.69 -4.66
N LEU A 6 -29.04 -21.16 -3.48
CA LEU A 6 -27.67 -21.26 -2.97
C LEU A 6 -27.40 -22.64 -2.38
N ARG A 7 -26.17 -23.14 -2.55
CA ARG A 7 -25.74 -24.41 -1.97
C ARG A 7 -25.67 -24.26 -0.44
N PRO A 8 -26.21 -25.21 0.35
CA PRO A 8 -26.12 -25.16 1.80
C PRO A 8 -24.67 -25.28 2.28
N GLY A 9 -24.35 -24.68 3.44
CA GLY A 9 -23.03 -24.70 4.05
C GLY A 9 -21.90 -24.01 3.26
N THR A 10 -22.23 -23.26 2.21
CA THR A 10 -21.27 -22.67 1.26
C THR A 10 -21.09 -21.18 1.53
N ALA A 11 -19.85 -20.69 1.50
CA ALA A 11 -19.53 -19.26 1.65
C ALA A 11 -19.58 -18.57 0.28
N TYR A 12 -20.34 -17.48 0.18
CA TYR A 12 -20.48 -16.64 -1.00
C TYR A 12 -19.93 -15.25 -0.73
N PHE A 13 -19.29 -14.64 -1.74
CA PHE A 13 -18.72 -13.30 -1.70
C PHE A 13 -19.47 -12.37 -2.67
N ILE A 14 -19.79 -11.15 -2.21
CA ILE A 14 -20.48 -10.14 -2.99
C ILE A 14 -19.59 -8.89 -3.04
N LYS A 15 -19.22 -8.48 -4.27
CA LYS A 15 -18.66 -7.16 -4.56
C LYS A 15 -19.80 -6.26 -5.01
N VAL A 16 -20.05 -5.18 -4.28
CA VAL A 16 -21.04 -4.18 -4.67
C VAL A 16 -20.30 -3.10 -5.46
N GLU A 17 -20.59 -3.00 -6.75
CA GLU A 17 -20.02 -1.98 -7.63
C GLU A 17 -21.07 -0.89 -7.80
N SER A 18 -20.89 0.24 -7.11
CA SER A 18 -21.77 1.39 -7.26
C SER A 18 -21.46 2.06 -8.60
N ALA A 19 -22.39 2.01 -9.55
CA ALA A 19 -22.28 2.84 -10.76
C ALA A 19 -22.24 4.32 -10.33
N ARG A 20 -21.17 5.02 -10.71
CA ARG A 20 -20.92 6.41 -10.34
C ARG A 20 -22.06 7.30 -10.84
N THR A 21 -22.92 7.78 -9.94
CA THR A 21 -23.62 9.05 -10.12
C THR A 21 -22.91 10.06 -9.24
N ALA A 22 -22.33 11.08 -9.86
CA ALA A 22 -21.63 12.16 -9.18
C ALA A 22 -22.46 12.71 -8.02
N SER A 23 -21.78 13.01 -6.91
CA SER A 23 -22.27 13.67 -5.68
C SER A 23 -23.11 12.82 -4.71
N SER A 24 -22.51 11.79 -4.14
CA SER A 24 -22.49 11.54 -2.68
C SER A 24 -21.72 10.24 -2.43
N GLU A 25 -20.50 10.39 -1.93
CA GLU A 25 -19.55 9.31 -1.70
C GLU A 25 -19.99 8.44 -0.52
N ALA A 26 -20.86 7.47 -0.79
CA ALA A 26 -20.94 6.25 -0.02
C ALA A 26 -20.40 5.10 -0.88
N GLU A 27 -19.12 5.20 -1.24
CA GLU A 27 -18.37 4.12 -1.87
C GLU A 27 -18.17 2.99 -0.85
N SER A 28 -19.05 1.99 -0.85
CA SER A 28 -18.85 0.78 -0.04
C SER A 28 -17.81 -0.13 -0.71
N CYS A 29 -16.51 0.20 -0.57
CA CYS A 29 -15.34 -0.50 -1.14
C CYS A 29 -15.05 -1.91 -0.54
N GLY A 30 -16.05 -2.63 -0.05
CA GLY A 30 -15.86 -3.88 0.71
C GLY A 30 -16.46 -5.11 0.04
N ILE A 31 -15.70 -6.20 -0.07
CA ILE A 31 -16.24 -7.53 -0.38
C ILE A 31 -16.98 -8.02 0.87
N ARG A 32 -18.28 -8.29 0.74
CA ARG A 32 -19.10 -8.87 1.82
C ARG A 32 -19.20 -10.37 1.61
N SER A 33 -18.98 -11.17 2.64
CA SER A 33 -19.26 -12.61 2.59
C SER A 33 -20.45 -12.99 3.45
N PHE A 34 -21.16 -14.03 3.04
CA PHE A 34 -22.15 -14.68 3.90
C PHE A 34 -22.09 -16.19 3.67
N ARG A 35 -22.35 -16.97 4.71
CA ARG A 35 -22.41 -18.44 4.64
C ARG A 35 -23.86 -18.88 4.71
N THR A 36 -24.27 -19.77 3.82
CA THR A 36 -25.59 -20.38 3.89
C THR A 36 -25.65 -21.42 5.02
N PRO A 37 -26.80 -21.58 5.69
CA PRO A 37 -26.98 -22.64 6.68
C PRO A 37 -26.78 -24.02 6.04
N SER A 38 -26.34 -24.99 6.83
CA SER A 38 -26.23 -26.39 6.40
C SER A 38 -27.62 -27.01 6.23
N THR A 39 -27.72 -28.08 5.43
CA THR A 39 -28.98 -28.80 5.22
C THR A 39 -29.62 -29.20 6.55
N GLY A 40 -30.84 -28.71 6.82
CA GLY A 40 -31.57 -28.97 8.07
C GLY A 40 -31.51 -27.85 9.12
N GLN A 41 -30.76 -26.77 8.89
CA GLN A 41 -30.76 -25.59 9.76
C GLN A 41 -31.82 -24.55 9.32
N PRO A 42 -32.45 -23.81 10.26
CA PRO A 42 -33.46 -22.83 9.94
C PRO A 42 -32.89 -21.67 9.10
N ALA A 43 -33.73 -21.09 8.24
CA ALA A 43 -33.36 -19.96 7.41
C ALA A 43 -32.92 -18.78 8.29
N ILE A 44 -31.71 -18.29 8.01
CA ILE A 44 -31.11 -17.19 8.75
C ILE A 44 -31.76 -15.87 8.32
N ARG A 45 -32.33 -15.13 9.26
CA ARG A 45 -32.92 -13.79 9.06
C ARG A 45 -32.26 -12.79 10.00
N ASN A 46 -31.95 -11.58 9.50
CA ASN A 46 -31.36 -10.47 10.26
C ASN A 46 -29.97 -10.76 10.88
N GLN A 47 -29.10 -11.54 10.23
CA GLN A 47 -27.72 -11.62 10.68
C GLN A 47 -26.94 -10.36 10.28
N VAL A 48 -26.30 -9.75 11.28
CA VAL A 48 -25.28 -8.71 11.09
C VAL A 48 -24.11 -9.37 10.39
N ILE A 49 -23.96 -9.09 9.10
CA ILE A 49 -22.89 -9.67 8.29
C ILE A 49 -21.55 -9.10 8.79
N PRO A 50 -20.62 -9.92 9.30
CA PRO A 50 -19.29 -9.45 9.64
C PRO A 50 -18.59 -9.07 8.34
N VAL A 51 -18.09 -7.84 8.28
CA VAL A 51 -17.26 -7.36 7.19
C VAL A 51 -15.93 -8.13 7.26
N VAL A 52 -15.71 -9.07 6.33
CA VAL A 52 -14.49 -9.90 6.27
C VAL A 52 -13.31 -9.15 5.68
N GLU A 53 -13.57 -8.11 4.89
CA GLU A 53 -12.57 -7.20 4.40
C GLU A 53 -13.12 -5.79 4.60
N LYS A 54 -12.71 -5.18 5.72
CA LYS A 54 -13.00 -3.78 5.97
C LYS A 54 -12.33 -3.03 4.82
N CYS A 55 -13.04 -2.12 4.16
CA CYS A 55 -12.36 -1.10 3.38
C CYS A 55 -11.28 -0.56 4.31
N ALA A 56 -10.01 -0.82 4.01
CA ALA A 56 -8.97 0.05 4.49
C ALA A 56 -9.26 1.37 3.78
N SER A 57 -10.20 2.15 4.31
CA SER A 57 -10.28 3.56 4.01
C SER A 57 -8.87 4.06 4.32
N PRO A 58 -8.08 4.53 3.34
CA PRO A 58 -6.96 5.37 3.68
C PRO A 58 -7.58 6.54 4.44
N LYS A 59 -7.38 6.53 5.76
CA LYS A 59 -7.76 7.65 6.59
C LYS A 59 -6.86 8.81 6.16
N GLY A 60 -7.42 9.75 5.42
CA GLY A 60 -6.89 11.10 5.27
C GLY A 60 -5.67 11.21 4.36
N ASP A 61 -5.86 11.93 3.27
CA ASP A 61 -4.90 12.33 2.25
C ASP A 61 -3.84 13.33 2.75
N ALA A 62 -3.16 12.97 3.84
CA ALA A 62 -1.91 13.59 4.27
C ALA A 62 -0.77 12.54 4.37
N ALA A 63 -1.12 11.28 4.69
CA ALA A 63 -0.18 10.16 4.72
C ALA A 63 -0.02 9.45 3.36
N SER A 64 -0.81 9.80 2.34
CA SER A 64 -0.70 9.24 0.99
C SER A 64 0.51 9.83 0.26
N HIS A 65 0.64 11.16 0.26
CA HIS A 65 1.80 11.84 -0.31
C HIS A 65 3.09 11.53 0.46
N GLU A 66 3.07 11.56 1.80
CA GLU A 66 4.26 11.23 2.60
C GLU A 66 4.72 9.77 2.35
N ARG A 67 3.81 8.79 2.21
CA ARG A 67 4.20 7.41 1.85
C ARG A 67 4.61 7.22 0.39
N GLU A 68 4.05 7.99 -0.55
CA GLU A 68 4.46 8.01 -1.95
C GLU A 68 5.85 8.65 -2.11
N ASP A 69 6.11 9.75 -1.41
CA ASP A 69 7.42 10.44 -1.37
C ASP A 69 8.50 9.52 -0.77
N GLN A 70 8.17 8.78 0.30
CA GLN A 70 9.07 7.78 0.87
C GLN A 70 9.39 6.65 -0.11
N ALA A 71 8.40 6.16 -0.87
CA ALA A 71 8.65 5.13 -1.89
C ALA A 71 9.64 5.61 -2.97
N HIS A 72 9.58 6.88 -3.35
CA HIS A 72 10.54 7.47 -4.29
C HIS A 72 11.94 7.62 -3.68
N MET A 73 12.04 8.02 -2.41
CA MET A 73 13.31 8.14 -1.70
C MET A 73 13.98 6.76 -1.49
N GLU A 74 13.21 5.74 -1.14
CA GLU A 74 13.69 4.35 -1.05
C GLU A 74 14.20 3.84 -2.40
N ALA A 75 13.44 4.09 -3.49
CA ALA A 75 13.87 3.75 -4.85
C ALA A 75 15.16 4.49 -5.24
N ALA A 76 15.31 5.76 -4.86
CA ALA A 76 16.52 6.53 -5.10
C ALA A 76 17.75 5.88 -4.43
N ILE A 77 17.64 5.39 -3.18
CA ILE A 77 18.73 4.64 -2.54
C ILE A 77 19.11 3.39 -3.34
N GLN A 78 18.13 2.63 -3.84
CA GLN A 78 18.42 1.43 -4.63
C GLN A 78 19.16 1.78 -5.92
N HIS A 79 18.74 2.85 -6.61
CA HIS A 79 19.41 3.32 -7.82
C HIS A 79 20.84 3.81 -7.55
N LEU A 80 21.06 4.52 -6.44
CA LEU A 80 22.39 4.97 -6.04
C LEU A 80 23.33 3.80 -5.74
N LYS A 81 22.86 2.79 -4.99
CA LYS A 81 23.63 1.57 -4.72
C LYS A 81 23.98 0.81 -5.98
N GLN A 82 23.03 0.72 -6.92
CA GLN A 82 23.29 0.10 -8.22
C GLN A 82 24.35 0.88 -9.01
N ALA A 83 24.24 2.21 -9.05
CA ALA A 83 25.25 3.06 -9.68
C ALA A 83 26.64 2.91 -9.02
N GLN A 84 26.71 2.86 -7.68
CA GLN A 84 27.94 2.63 -6.94
C GLN A 84 28.58 1.29 -7.32
N ALA A 85 27.78 0.22 -7.40
CA ALA A 85 28.26 -1.11 -7.78
C ALA A 85 28.85 -1.13 -9.21
N GLU A 86 28.21 -0.46 -10.16
CA GLU A 86 28.73 -0.34 -11.52
C GLU A 86 30.01 0.50 -11.59
N LEU A 87 30.09 1.59 -10.82
CA LEU A 87 31.31 2.40 -10.70
C LEU A 87 32.47 1.64 -10.03
N GLN A 88 32.18 0.74 -9.09
CA GLN A 88 33.19 -0.13 -8.46
C GLN A 88 33.73 -1.18 -9.44
N LYS A 89 32.89 -1.71 -10.33
CA LYS A 89 33.30 -2.67 -11.37
C LYS A 89 34.10 -2.03 -12.51
N ALA A 90 33.98 -0.71 -12.71
CA ALA A 90 34.69 -0.02 -13.77
C ALA A 90 36.23 -0.09 -13.55
N GLU A 91 36.94 -0.73 -14.50
CA GLU A 91 38.37 -1.05 -14.36
C GLU A 91 39.29 0.16 -14.32
N HIS A 92 38.93 1.25 -15.02
CA HIS A 92 39.77 2.44 -15.14
C HIS A 92 39.19 3.59 -14.34
N ASP A 93 40.04 4.28 -13.58
CA ASP A 93 39.66 5.47 -12.80
C ASP A 93 39.32 6.70 -13.65
N LYS A 94 39.45 6.60 -15.00
CA LYS A 94 39.16 7.64 -15.99
C LYS A 94 39.67 9.03 -15.53
N GLY A 95 40.91 9.11 -15.06
CA GLY A 95 41.51 10.36 -14.57
C GLY A 95 41.02 10.82 -13.18
N GLY A 96 40.60 9.90 -12.30
CA GLY A 96 40.09 10.22 -10.95
C GLY A 96 38.57 10.40 -10.90
N HIS A 97 37.91 10.43 -12.05
CA HIS A 97 36.47 10.65 -12.13
C HIS A 97 35.67 9.51 -11.53
N ARG A 98 36.14 8.25 -11.64
CA ARG A 98 35.44 7.09 -11.07
C ARG A 98 35.43 7.15 -9.55
N VAL A 99 36.59 7.35 -8.92
CA VAL A 99 36.68 7.49 -7.46
C VAL A 99 35.86 8.68 -6.97
N LYS A 100 35.92 9.82 -7.67
CA LYS A 100 35.11 11.00 -7.33
C LYS A 100 33.60 10.72 -7.45
N ALA A 101 33.17 9.99 -8.49
CA ALA A 101 31.78 9.60 -8.66
C ALA A 101 31.30 8.71 -7.52
N ILE A 102 32.09 7.70 -7.11
CA ILE A 102 31.76 6.83 -5.97
C ILE A 102 31.56 7.66 -4.71
N GLN A 103 32.47 8.60 -4.41
CA GLN A 103 32.37 9.46 -3.24
C GLN A 103 31.10 10.33 -3.24
N LEU A 104 30.72 10.87 -4.41
CA LEU A 104 29.50 11.66 -4.56
C LEU A 104 28.24 10.78 -4.42
N THR A 105 28.25 9.56 -4.95
CA THR A 105 27.15 8.60 -4.78
C THR A 105 26.97 8.24 -3.30
N GLU A 106 28.05 7.97 -2.57
CA GLU A 106 27.99 7.69 -1.13
C GLU A 106 27.49 8.88 -0.31
N GLN A 107 27.84 10.11 -0.70
CA GLN A 107 27.29 11.32 -0.08
C GLN A 107 25.78 11.41 -0.34
N ALA A 108 25.34 11.21 -1.58
CA ALA A 108 23.92 11.23 -1.93
C ALA A 108 23.13 10.16 -1.16
N GLU A 109 23.65 8.93 -1.02
CA GLU A 109 22.99 7.88 -0.23
C GLU A 109 22.76 8.29 1.22
N ARG A 110 23.74 8.96 1.84
CA ARG A 110 23.62 9.45 3.22
C ARG A 110 22.57 10.54 3.36
N GLU A 111 22.53 11.49 2.44
CA GLU A 111 21.52 12.57 2.46
C GLU A 111 20.10 12.03 2.26
N VAL A 112 19.91 11.10 1.33
CA VAL A 112 18.60 10.47 1.10
C VAL A 112 18.17 9.69 2.34
N GLN A 113 19.07 8.91 2.96
CA GLN A 113 18.78 8.18 4.19
C GLN A 113 18.44 9.13 5.35
N ALA A 114 19.13 10.26 5.46
CA ALA A 114 18.83 11.28 6.46
C ALA A 114 17.43 11.90 6.24
N GLY A 115 17.05 12.16 4.98
CA GLY A 115 15.71 12.63 4.62
C GLY A 115 14.61 11.64 4.99
N ILE A 116 14.80 10.35 4.68
CA ILE A 116 13.88 9.27 5.07
C ILE A 116 13.72 9.24 6.61
N ASN A 117 14.84 9.30 7.34
CA ASN A 117 14.83 9.25 8.79
C ASN A 117 14.15 10.48 9.42
N TYR A 118 14.38 11.68 8.86
CA TYR A 118 13.77 12.92 9.34
C TYR A 118 12.24 12.85 9.29
N ASP A 119 11.69 12.43 8.16
CA ASP A 119 10.24 12.33 7.98
C ASP A 119 9.63 11.23 8.88
N SER A 120 10.34 10.10 9.07
CA SER A 120 9.90 9.05 10.01
C SER A 120 9.80 9.53 11.47
N GLN A 121 10.63 10.48 11.88
CA GLN A 121 10.60 11.06 13.24
C GLN A 121 9.50 12.13 13.35
N HIS A 122 9.31 12.95 12.31
CA HIS A 122 8.28 13.99 12.31
C HIS A 122 6.85 13.47 12.09
N GLU A 123 6.65 12.28 11.48
CA GLU A 123 5.34 11.62 11.46
C GLU A 123 4.88 11.24 12.88
N THR A 124 5.81 10.82 13.74
CA THR A 124 5.48 10.41 15.12
C THR A 124 5.08 11.57 16.03
N GLU A 125 5.60 12.78 15.80
CA GLU A 125 5.26 13.98 16.58
C GLU A 125 3.94 14.64 16.15
N ARG A 126 3.55 14.57 14.86
CA ARG A 126 2.25 15.09 14.38
C ARG A 126 1.03 14.31 14.89
N ARG A 127 1.22 13.14 15.51
CA ARG A 127 0.14 12.26 15.99
C ARG A 127 -0.20 12.41 17.49
N TYR A 128 0.47 13.31 18.22
CA TYR A 128 0.19 13.63 19.63
C TYR A 128 -0.38 15.04 19.78
#